data_AF-A0A3C1PYV4-F1
#
_entry.id   AF-A0A3C1PYV4-F1
#
_cell.length_a   1.000
_cell.length_b   1.000
_cell.length_c   1.000
_cell.angle_alpha   90.00
_cell.angle_beta   90.00
_cell.angle_gamma   90.00
#
_symmetry.space_group_name_H-M   'P 1'
#
loop_
_entity.id
_entity.type
_entity.pdbx_description
1 polymer ?
#
loop_
_entity_poly.entity_id
_entity_poly.type
_entity_poly.pdbx_seq_one_letter_code
_entity_poly.pdbx_strand_id
1 'polypeptide(L)' 'MSDVYETDRYVGEYLLFHYGKPEEILPWEDGPAAALDFPVRTVGHFSKGSVERSLDVGCAV' A
#
# COMPACT_ATOMS: atom_id res chain seq x y z
N MET A 1 17.44 14.65 -13.75
CA MET A 1 16.27 13.74 -13.82
C MET A 1 15.25 14.31 -12.86
N SER A 2 14.02 14.58 -13.31
CA SER A 2 12.93 14.88 -12.37
C SER A 2 12.71 13.66 -11.49
N ASP A 3 12.57 13.85 -10.18
CA ASP A 3 12.23 12.75 -9.29
C ASP A 3 10.82 12.29 -9.66
N VAL A 4 10.70 11.01 -10.05
CA VAL A 4 9.44 10.43 -10.52
C VAL A 4 8.38 10.51 -9.40
N TYR A 5 8.80 10.44 -8.13
CA TYR A 5 7.91 10.53 -6.98
C TYR A 5 7.36 11.94 -6.73
N GLU A 6 7.99 12.98 -7.29
CA GLU A 6 7.58 14.37 -7.08
C GLU A 6 6.58 14.87 -8.11
N THR A 7 6.13 14.04 -9.06
CA THR A 7 5.07 14.46 -9.98
C THR A 7 3.72 14.50 -9.27
N ASP A 8 2.86 15.47 -9.64
CA ASP A 8 1.51 15.61 -9.10
C ASP A 8 0.69 14.31 -9.17
N ARG A 9 0.91 13.50 -10.22
CA ARG A 9 0.27 12.20 -10.37
C ARG A 9 0.66 11.23 -9.26
N TYR A 10 1.97 11.04 -9.05
CA TYR A 10 2.46 10.10 -8.03
C TYR A 10 2.13 10.58 -6.62
N VAL A 11 2.18 11.88 -6.36
CA VAL A 11 1.72 12.47 -5.08
C VAL A 11 0.22 12.21 -4.88
N GLY A 12 -0.60 12.42 -5.92
CA GLY A 12 -2.04 12.17 -5.87
C GLY A 12 -2.36 10.69 -5.64
N GLU A 13 -1.69 9.78 -6.35
CA GLU A 13 -1.83 8.33 -6.18
C GLU A 13 -1.42 7.89 -4.77
N TYR A 14 -0.31 8.42 -4.24
CA TYR A 14 0.13 8.18 -2.86
C TYR A 14 -0.96 8.57 -1.87
N LEU A 15 -1.52 9.79 -1.99
CA LEU A 15 -2.57 10.26 -1.09
C LEU A 15 -3.86 9.43 -1.21
N LEU A 16 -4.25 9.04 -2.42
CA LEU A 16 -5.41 8.19 -2.65
C LEU A 16 -5.27 6.84 -1.96
N PHE A 17 -4.12 6.17 -2.10
CA PHE A 17 -3.90 4.86 -1.47
C PHE A 17 -3.79 4.92 0.07
N HIS A 18 -3.44 6.06 0.65
CA HIS A 18 -3.33 6.22 2.11
C HIS A 18 -4.62 6.72 2.78
N TYR A 19 -5.40 7.56 2.10
CA TYR A 19 -6.50 8.30 2.72
C TYR A 19 -7.85 8.15 1.99
N GLY A 20 -7.86 7.55 0.80
CA GLY A 20 -9.09 7.30 0.04
C GLY A 20 -9.95 6.22 0.69
N LYS A 21 -11.25 6.29 0.46
CA LYS A 21 -12.18 5.21 0.79
C LYS A 21 -11.96 4.02 -0.15
N PRO A 22 -12.35 2.80 0.25
CA PRO A 22 -12.32 1.62 -0.62
C PRO A 22 -12.92 1.85 -2.01
N GLU A 23 -14.04 2.56 -2.10
CA GLU A 23 -14.73 2.83 -3.37
C GLU A 23 -14.04 3.91 -4.21
N GLU A 24 -13.20 4.75 -3.60
CA GLU A 24 -12.38 5.76 -4.29
C GLU A 24 -11.08 5.12 -4.82
N ILE A 25 -10.51 4.18 -4.08
CA ILE A 25 -9.31 3.42 -4.46
C ILE A 25 -9.64 2.37 -5.53
N LEU A 26 -10.78 1.68 -5.38
CA LEU A 26 -11.25 0.62 -6.26
C LEU A 26 -12.69 0.91 -6.72
N PRO A 27 -12.88 1.84 -7.68
CA PRO A 27 -14.21 2.27 -8.13
C PRO A 27 -14.95 1.26 -9.02
N TRP A 28 -14.34 0.10 -9.29
CA TRP A 28 -14.90 -0.91 -10.20
C TRP A 28 -15.71 -1.95 -9.42
N GLU A 29 -16.96 -2.18 -9.85
CA GLU A 29 -17.90 -3.12 -9.21
C GLU A 29 -17.33 -4.54 -9.11
N ASP A 30 -16.69 -5.04 -10.17
CA ASP A 30 -16.02 -6.35 -10.21
C ASP A 30 -14.48 -6.25 -10.05
N GLY A 31 -14.01 -5.19 -9.39
CA GLY A 31 -12.58 -5.00 -9.11
C GLY A 31 -12.03 -6.02 -8.11
N PRO A 32 -10.70 -6.21 -8.02
CA PRO A 32 -10.09 -7.11 -7.05
C PRO A 32 -10.17 -6.55 -5.62
N ALA A 33 -11.34 -6.65 -4.98
CA ALA A 33 -11.57 -6.15 -3.62
C ALA A 33 -10.57 -6.72 -2.59
N ALA A 34 -10.08 -7.95 -2.81
CA ALA A 34 -9.05 -8.57 -1.98
C ALA A 34 -7.66 -7.89 -2.08
N ALA A 35 -7.43 -7.04 -3.08
CA ALA A 35 -6.20 -6.25 -3.20
C ALA A 35 -6.16 -5.06 -2.23
N LEU A 36 -7.33 -4.59 -1.76
CA LEU A 36 -7.40 -3.59 -0.70
C LEU A 36 -6.72 -4.13 0.57
N ASP A 37 -6.15 -3.19 1.34
CA ASP A 37 -5.45 -3.46 2.60
C ASP A 37 -4.33 -4.50 2.50
N PHE A 38 -3.75 -4.71 1.31
CA PHE A 38 -2.66 -5.68 1.13
C PHE A 38 -1.48 -5.43 2.08
N PRO A 39 -0.96 -4.19 2.27
CA PRO A 39 0.12 -3.93 3.22
C PRO A 39 -0.27 -4.28 4.66
N VAL A 40 -1.48 -3.90 5.09
CA VAL A 40 -2.01 -4.16 6.44
C VAL A 40 -2.17 -5.66 6.69
N ARG A 41 -2.71 -6.39 5.72
CA ARG A 41 -2.84 -7.85 5.80
C ARG A 41 -1.48 -8.54 5.87
N THR A 42 -0.53 -8.08 5.05
CA THR A 42 0.81 -8.65 4.96
C THR A 42 1.55 -8.57 6.30
N VAL A 43 1.54 -7.41 6.97
CA VAL A 43 2.15 -7.27 8.29
C VAL A 43 1.48 -8.16 9.36
N GLY A 44 0.19 -8.45 9.20
CA GLY A 44 -0.57 -9.34 10.08
C GLY A 44 -0.11 -10.81 10.05
N HIS A 45 0.66 -11.22 9.04
CA HIS A 45 1.20 -12.58 8.94
C HIS A 45 2.53 -12.78 9.69
N PHE A 46 3.14 -11.71 10.21
CA PHE A 46 4.40 -11.81 10.96
C PHE A 46 4.17 -12.02 12.46
N SER A 47 5.19 -12.56 13.13
CA SER A 47 5.17 -12.74 14.59
C SER A 47 5.05 -11.41 15.32
N LYS A 48 4.20 -11.35 16.34
CA LYS A 48 4.14 -10.21 17.29
C LYS A 48 5.25 -10.26 18.33
N GLY A 49 5.95 -11.38 18.45
CA GLY A 49 7.09 -11.55 19.36
C GLY A 49 8.41 -11.15 18.70
N SER A 50 9.44 -10.93 19.51
CA SER A 50 10.79 -10.69 19.01
C SER A 50 11.30 -11.88 18.21
N VAL A 51 11.98 -11.59 17.11
CA VAL A 51 12.67 -12.58 16.26
C VAL A 51 14.15 -12.22 16.20
N GLU A 52 15.02 -13.22 16.05
CA GLU A 52 16.47 -12.99 15.94
C GLU A 52 16.81 -12.26 14.63
N ARG A 53 16.04 -12.49 13.56
CA ARG A 53 16.21 -11.89 12.23
C ARG A 53 14.87 -11.70 11.54
N SER A 54 14.73 -10.60 10.81
CA SER A 54 13.62 -10.32 9.90
C SER A 54 14.15 -9.73 8.59
N LEU A 55 13.44 -9.99 7.50
CA LEU A 55 13.70 -9.40 6.19
C LEU A 55 12.40 -8.77 5.69
N ASP A 56 12.44 -7.47 5.45
CA ASP A 56 11.38 -6.72 4.79
C ASP A 56 11.88 -6.28 3.41
N VAL A 57 11.15 -6.64 2.35
CA VAL A 57 11.54 -6.37 0.96
C VAL A 57 10.43 -5.55 0.31
N GLY A 58 10.67 -4.25 0.22
CA GLY A 58 9.70 -3.27 -0.30
C GLY A 58 9.32 -2.26 0.77
N CYS A 59 10.11 -1.20 0.91
CA CYS A 59 9.83 -0.06 1.77
C CYS A 59 9.03 1.06 1.05
N ALA A 60 8.67 0.83 -0.20
CA ALA A 60 7.74 1.67 -0.92
C ALA A 60 6.32 1.12 -0.66
N VAL A 61 5.47 2.02 -0.18
CA VAL A 61 4.02 1.86 -0.01
C VAL A 61 3.32 1.23 -1.19
#